data_AF-A0AAP9W023-F1
#
_entry.id   AF-A0AAP9W023-F1
#
_cell.length_a   1.000
_cell.length_b   1.000
_cell.length_c   1.000
_cell.angle_alpha   90.00
_cell.angle_beta   90.00
_cell.angle_gamma   90.00
#
_symmetry.space_group_name_H-M   'P 1'
#
loop_
_entity.id
_entity.type
_entity.pdbx_description
1 polymer ?
#
loop_
_entity_poly.entity_id
_entity_poly.type
_entity_poly.pdbx_seq_one_letter_code
_entity_poly.pdbx_strand_id
1 'polypeptide(L)'
;MYLPGGPPTGIFDDSDTLSMAPESGLEMGFWGSNLRFETLFISLLESFEGESTYKGKLPYELENRMSQQWVRSRYGEPFISRAPFKMPIRGMTGGSDTYRFSSIPKGTQVVFKYNADLNVEMVVFRLIEKSRA
;
A
#
# COMPACT_ATOMS: atom_id res chain seq x y z
N MET A 1 17.87 -3.38 -3.02
CA MET A 1 16.44 -3.27 -2.70
C MET A 1 16.14 -4.36 -1.68
N TYR A 2 15.72 -4.01 -0.47
CA TYR A 2 15.35 -4.99 0.56
C TYR A 2 13.85 -5.25 0.43
N LEU A 3 13.47 -6.47 0.08
CA LEU A 3 12.07 -6.88 -0.01
C LEU A 3 11.68 -7.58 1.30
N PRO A 4 10.47 -7.34 1.83
CA PRO A 4 9.96 -8.13 2.95
C PRO A 4 9.84 -9.59 2.50
N GLY A 5 10.60 -10.49 3.14
CA GLY A 5 10.71 -11.90 2.75
C GLY A 5 12.00 -12.29 2.01
N GLY A 6 12.89 -11.33 1.72
CA GLY A 6 14.14 -11.60 0.99
C GLY A 6 13.97 -11.53 -0.54
N PRO A 7 15.05 -11.78 -1.31
CA PRO A 7 14.95 -11.84 -2.78
C PRO A 7 14.05 -13.00 -3.21
N PRO A 8 13.33 -12.89 -4.35
CA PRO A 8 12.59 -14.01 -4.92
C PRO A 8 13.50 -15.23 -5.11
N THR A 9 13.04 -16.40 -4.68
CA THR A 9 13.76 -17.68 -4.78
C THR A 9 13.05 -18.62 -5.75
N GLY A 10 13.82 -19.43 -6.48
CA GLY A 10 13.27 -20.53 -7.25
C GLY A 10 12.57 -21.52 -6.32
N ILE A 11 11.43 -22.06 -6.74
CA ILE A 11 10.74 -23.12 -5.97
C ILE A 11 11.59 -24.42 -5.98
N PHE A 12 12.43 -24.57 -7.02
CA PHE A 12 13.41 -25.63 -7.21
C PHE A 12 14.75 -25.04 -7.68
N ASP A 13 15.84 -25.81 -7.56
CA ASP A 13 17.20 -25.37 -7.93
C ASP A 13 17.35 -25.06 -9.43
N ASP A 14 16.50 -25.64 -10.27
CA ASP A 14 16.44 -25.48 -11.72
C ASP A 14 15.27 -24.61 -12.20
N SER A 15 14.65 -23.86 -11.28
CA SER A 15 13.48 -23.06 -11.61
C SER A 15 13.85 -21.84 -12.46
N ASP A 16 13.33 -21.79 -13.68
CA ASP A 16 13.40 -20.62 -14.56
C ASP A 16 12.59 -19.41 -14.02
N THR A 17 11.80 -19.60 -12.95
CA THR A 17 10.96 -18.58 -12.34
C THR A 17 11.30 -18.40 -10.86
N LEU A 18 11.56 -17.15 -10.47
CA LEU A 18 11.78 -16.79 -9.07
C LEU A 18 10.47 -16.29 -8.46
N SER A 19 10.15 -16.78 -7.27
CA SER A 19 8.91 -16.46 -6.57
C SER A 19 9.21 -15.90 -5.18
N MET A 20 8.35 -15.01 -4.70
CA MET A 20 8.33 -14.62 -3.29
C MET A 20 6.88 -14.61 -2.82
N ALA A 21 6.66 -15.11 -1.61
CA ALA A 21 5.37 -15.03 -0.95
C ALA A 21 5.42 -13.88 0.07
N PRO A 22 4.88 -12.68 -0.26
CA PRO A 22 4.76 -11.63 0.72
C PRO A 22 3.90 -12.07 1.91
N GLU A 23 4.12 -11.46 3.07
CA GLU A 23 3.26 -11.66 4.24
C GLU A 23 1.80 -11.31 3.90
N SER A 24 0.84 -12.04 4.49
CA SER A 24 -0.59 -11.83 4.27
C SER A 24 -0.98 -10.35 4.38
N GLY A 25 -1.74 -9.86 3.39
CA GLY A 25 -2.16 -8.45 3.30
C GLY A 25 -1.12 -7.50 2.70
N LEU A 26 0.02 -8.01 2.21
CA LEU A 26 0.94 -7.25 1.37
C LEU A 26 0.75 -7.61 -0.11
N GLU A 27 0.71 -6.59 -0.95
CA GLU A 27 0.71 -6.74 -2.41
C GLU A 27 1.78 -5.80 -3.01
N MET A 28 2.47 -6.28 -4.05
CA MET A 28 3.54 -5.55 -4.72
C MET A 28 3.20 -5.31 -6.19
N GLY A 29 3.24 -4.05 -6.61
CA GLY A 29 3.04 -3.63 -7.99
C GLY A 29 4.38 -3.42 -8.71
N PHE A 30 4.54 -4.09 -9.84
CA PHE A 30 5.71 -3.98 -10.71
C PHE A 30 5.29 -3.43 -12.08
N TRP A 31 6.20 -2.71 -12.73
CA TRP A 31 6.02 -2.29 -14.11
C TRP A 31 6.17 -3.49 -15.05
N GLY A 32 5.18 -3.69 -15.94
CA GLY A 32 5.07 -4.93 -16.71
C GLY A 32 6.23 -5.23 -17.65
N SER A 33 6.87 -4.21 -18.25
CA SER A 33 7.90 -4.44 -19.27
C SER A 33 9.30 -4.68 -18.72
N ASN A 34 9.61 -4.18 -17.53
CA ASN A 34 10.97 -4.23 -16.96
C ASN A 34 11.01 -4.72 -15.51
N LEU A 35 9.86 -5.13 -14.97
CA LEU A 35 9.71 -5.64 -13.60
C LEU A 35 10.25 -4.68 -12.54
N ARG A 36 10.31 -3.38 -12.83
CA ARG A 36 10.68 -2.39 -11.82
C ARG A 36 9.58 -2.33 -10.77
N PHE A 37 9.96 -2.48 -9.51
CA PHE A 37 9.05 -2.29 -8.39
C PHE A 37 8.57 -0.83 -8.31
N GLU A 38 7.25 -0.63 -8.27
CA GLU A 38 6.65 0.71 -8.27
C GLU A 38 5.75 0.99 -7.07
N THR A 39 5.10 -0.03 -6.51
CA THR A 39 4.07 0.16 -5.48
C THR A 39 4.07 -0.96 -4.44
N LEU A 40 3.93 -0.59 -3.17
CA LEU A 40 3.58 -1.51 -2.07
C LEU A 40 2.16 -1.17 -1.59
N PHE A 41 1.29 -2.16 -1.54
CA PHE A 41 -0.01 -2.07 -0.88
C PHE A 41 0.04 -2.86 0.43
N ILE A 42 -0.52 -2.27 1.48
CA ILE A 42 -0.65 -2.90 2.79
C ILE A 42 -2.12 -2.80 3.20
N SER A 43 -2.84 -3.92 3.17
CA SER A 43 -4.24 -4.02 3.60
C SER A 43 -4.31 -4.15 5.12
N LEU A 44 -4.93 -3.18 5.80
CA LEU A 44 -5.07 -3.14 7.26
C LEU A 44 -6.46 -3.60 7.71
N LEU A 45 -7.47 -3.36 6.89
CA LEU A 45 -8.84 -3.81 7.11
C LEU A 45 -9.30 -4.61 5.89
N GLU A 46 -10.16 -5.59 6.15
CA GLU A 46 -10.82 -6.35 5.10
C GLU A 46 -11.80 -5.44 4.37
N SER A 47 -11.63 -5.34 3.06
CA SER A 47 -12.46 -4.49 2.22
C SER A 47 -13.41 -5.27 1.31
N PHE A 48 -13.21 -6.57 1.18
CA PHE A 48 -14.12 -7.54 0.62
C PHE A 48 -13.88 -8.89 1.30
N GLU A 49 -14.91 -9.74 1.29
CA GLU A 49 -14.85 -11.05 1.96
C GLU A 49 -13.66 -11.89 1.45
N GLY A 50 -12.84 -12.37 2.40
CA GLY A 50 -11.66 -13.19 2.14
C GLY A 50 -10.37 -12.41 1.90
N GLU A 51 -10.39 -11.07 1.98
CA GLU A 51 -9.16 -10.28 1.85
C GLU A 51 -8.25 -10.49 3.07
N SER A 52 -6.99 -10.86 2.80
CA SER A 52 -5.97 -10.98 3.83
C SER A 52 -5.56 -9.60 4.36
N THR A 53 -5.39 -9.48 5.68
CA THR A 53 -4.95 -8.23 6.32
C THR A 53 -3.60 -8.40 6.98
N TYR A 54 -2.75 -7.37 6.87
CA TYR A 54 -1.43 -7.31 7.45
C TYR A 54 -1.51 -7.19 8.98
N LYS A 55 -0.71 -8.00 9.68
CA LYS A 55 -0.68 -8.04 11.16
C LYS A 55 0.67 -7.65 11.76
N GLY A 56 1.71 -7.48 10.94
CA GLY A 56 3.02 -7.06 11.39
C GLY A 56 3.07 -5.60 11.85
N LYS A 57 4.26 -5.15 12.27
CA LYS A 57 4.48 -3.75 12.66
C LYS A 57 4.69 -2.89 11.41
N LEU A 58 4.08 -1.70 11.38
CA LEU A 58 4.29 -0.77 10.29
C LEU A 58 5.50 0.14 10.52
N PRO A 59 6.24 0.49 9.45
CA PRO A 59 7.31 1.46 9.52
C PRO A 59 6.79 2.90 9.66
N TYR A 60 7.70 3.86 9.87
CA TYR A 60 7.42 5.30 9.84
C TYR A 60 6.36 5.76 10.86
N GLU A 61 6.32 5.12 12.03
CA GLU A 61 5.39 5.44 13.12
C GLU A 61 3.90 5.28 12.74
N LEU A 62 3.61 4.50 11.71
CA LEU A 62 2.25 4.12 11.37
C LEU A 62 1.70 3.08 12.36
N GLU A 63 0.39 3.11 12.56
CA GLU A 63 -0.32 2.16 13.42
C GLU A 63 -1.20 1.22 12.60
N ASN A 64 -1.41 0.00 13.08
CA ASN A 64 -2.27 -0.97 12.38
C ASN A 64 -3.77 -0.59 12.39
N ARG A 65 -4.15 0.38 13.23
CA ARG A 65 -5.52 0.92 13.30
C ARG A 65 -5.43 2.44 13.30
N MET A 66 -5.90 3.05 12.23
CA MET A 66 -5.86 4.50 12.04
C MET A 66 -7.18 4.97 11.47
N SER A 67 -7.61 6.17 11.82
CA SER A 67 -8.70 6.89 11.17
C SER A 67 -8.16 8.06 10.35
N GLN A 68 -8.95 8.62 9.44
CA GLN A 68 -8.60 9.85 8.73
C GLN A 68 -8.24 10.98 9.71
N GLN A 69 -9.00 11.12 10.80
CA GLN A 69 -8.74 12.12 11.82
C GLN A 69 -7.36 11.92 12.48
N TRP A 70 -6.99 10.67 12.81
CA TRP A 70 -5.68 10.35 13.36
C TRP A 70 -4.55 10.67 12.37
N VAL A 71 -4.73 10.34 11.09
CA VAL A 71 -3.73 10.62 10.05
C VAL A 71 -3.51 12.12 9.92
N ARG A 72 -4.58 12.92 9.83
CA ARG A 72 -4.50 14.37 9.68
C ARG A 72 -3.98 15.08 10.93
N SER A 73 -4.32 14.60 12.13
CA SER A 73 -3.79 15.18 13.37
C SER A 73 -2.28 15.00 13.49
N ARG A 74 -1.74 13.89 12.96
CA ARG A 74 -0.31 13.57 13.05
C ARG A 74 0.51 14.14 11.89
N TYR A 75 -0.07 14.20 10.69
CA TYR A 75 0.67 14.56 9.47
C TYR A 75 0.23 15.87 8.82
N GLY A 76 -0.79 16.54 9.36
CA GLY A 76 -1.35 17.78 8.83
C GLY A 76 -2.26 17.55 7.61
N GLU A 77 -2.44 18.60 6.81
CA GLU A 77 -3.27 18.53 5.62
C GLU A 77 -2.61 17.73 4.48
N PRO A 78 -3.36 16.89 3.76
CA PRO A 78 -2.82 16.11 2.66
C PRO A 78 -2.47 16.96 1.45
N PHE A 79 -1.47 16.53 0.70
CA PHE A 79 -1.13 17.13 -0.59
C PHE A 79 -2.24 16.93 -1.63
N ILE A 80 -2.90 15.77 -1.60
CA ILE A 80 -4.09 15.47 -2.42
C ILE A 80 -5.10 14.74 -1.55
N SER A 81 -6.34 15.21 -1.53
CA SER A 81 -7.48 14.52 -0.92
C SER A 81 -8.48 14.16 -2.03
N ARG A 82 -8.91 12.89 -2.08
CA ARG A 82 -9.94 12.39 -3.00
C ARG A 82 -11.20 12.07 -2.22
N ALA A 83 -12.34 12.54 -2.73
CA ALA A 83 -13.64 12.34 -2.10
C ALA A 83 -14.07 10.85 -2.08
N PRO A 84 -14.96 10.48 -1.15
CA PRO A 84 -15.72 9.23 -1.18
C PRO A 84 -16.34 8.95 -2.55
N PHE A 85 -16.31 7.68 -2.97
CA PHE A 85 -16.98 7.24 -4.19
C PHE A 85 -17.46 5.79 -4.07
N LYS A 86 -18.46 5.44 -4.88
CA LYS A 86 -19.04 4.10 -4.92
C LYS A 86 -18.24 3.19 -5.86
N MET A 87 -17.69 2.12 -5.33
CA MET A 87 -17.06 1.05 -6.09
C MET A 87 -18.10 -0.01 -6.51
N PRO A 88 -18.01 -0.56 -7.73
CA PRO A 88 -18.76 -1.75 -8.10
C PRO A 88 -18.45 -2.89 -7.11
N ILE A 89 -19.49 -3.66 -6.72
CA ILE A 89 -19.41 -4.84 -5.83
C ILE A 89 -19.03 -4.51 -4.37
N ARG A 90 -18.05 -3.63 -4.14
CA ARG A 90 -17.49 -3.28 -2.82
C ARG A 90 -18.27 -2.22 -2.05
N GLY A 91 -19.13 -1.43 -2.72
CA GLY A 91 -19.94 -0.41 -2.06
C GLY A 91 -19.24 0.94 -1.90
N MET A 92 -19.62 1.70 -0.86
CA MET A 92 -19.10 3.07 -0.65
C MET A 92 -17.69 3.04 -0.04
N THR A 93 -16.79 3.87 -0.58
CA THR A 93 -15.46 4.12 -0.01
C THR A 93 -15.42 5.47 0.71
N GLY A 94 -14.45 5.67 1.60
CA GLY A 94 -14.19 6.95 2.25
C GLY A 94 -13.25 7.88 1.47
N GLY A 95 -12.83 7.48 0.26
CA GLY A 95 -11.87 8.23 -0.53
C GLY A 95 -10.43 7.96 -0.11
N SER A 96 -9.54 8.95 -0.28
CA SER A 96 -8.13 8.79 0.08
C SER A 96 -7.37 10.10 0.27
N ASP A 97 -6.40 10.11 1.17
CA ASP A 97 -5.45 11.21 1.33
C ASP A 97 -4.05 10.78 0.87
N THR A 98 -3.31 11.69 0.22
CA THR A 98 -1.94 11.48 -0.26
C THR A 98 -0.97 12.44 0.40
N TYR A 99 0.14 11.91 0.91
CA TYR A 99 1.21 12.64 1.58
C TYR A 99 2.57 12.38 0.92
N ARG A 100 3.53 13.25 1.23
CA ARG A 100 4.96 13.06 0.97
C ARG A 100 5.69 13.29 2.29
N PHE A 101 6.24 12.23 2.87
CA PHE A 101 6.96 12.32 4.14
C PHE A 101 8.45 12.53 3.91
N SER A 102 9.09 13.33 4.76
CA SER A 102 10.55 13.52 4.75
C SER A 102 11.32 12.28 5.22
N SER A 103 10.69 11.43 6.03
CA SER A 103 11.24 10.16 6.54
C SER A 103 11.22 9.02 5.50
N ILE A 104 10.61 9.24 4.34
CA ILE A 104 10.50 8.26 3.27
C ILE A 104 11.41 8.68 2.11
N PRO A 105 12.00 7.71 1.36
CA PRO A 105 12.79 8.01 0.18
C PRO A 105 12.14 9.04 -0.75
N LYS A 106 12.97 9.96 -1.25
CA LYS A 106 12.54 10.96 -2.24
C LYS A 106 11.95 10.25 -3.46
N GLY A 107 10.91 10.84 -4.03
CA GLY A 107 10.22 10.24 -5.18
C GLY A 107 9.12 9.25 -4.80
N THR A 108 8.79 9.08 -3.52
CA THR A 108 7.69 8.24 -3.05
C THR A 108 6.54 9.08 -2.50
N GLN A 109 5.31 8.64 -2.74
CA GLN A 109 4.08 9.13 -2.11
C GLN A 109 3.46 8.04 -1.25
N VAL A 110 2.84 8.45 -0.16
CA VAL A 110 2.02 7.56 0.68
C VAL A 110 0.57 7.93 0.51
N VAL A 111 -0.28 6.94 0.25
CA VAL A 111 -1.73 7.10 0.12
C VAL A 111 -2.41 6.31 1.22
N PHE A 112 -3.25 6.98 2.00
CA PHE A 112 -4.16 6.36 2.94
C PHE A 112 -5.52 6.23 2.27
N LYS A 113 -5.97 5.01 2.02
CA LYS A 113 -7.33 4.74 1.53
C LYS A 113 -8.24 4.48 2.71
N TYR A 114 -9.47 4.98 2.62
CA TYR A 114 -10.43 4.92 3.69
C TYR A 114 -11.64 4.07 3.32
N ASN A 115 -12.14 3.31 4.29
CA ASN A 115 -13.47 2.70 4.18
C ASN A 115 -14.57 3.77 4.42
N ALA A 116 -15.85 3.38 4.33
CA ALA A 116 -16.97 4.30 4.50
C ALA A 116 -17.01 5.00 5.88
N ASP A 117 -16.45 4.37 6.91
CA ASP A 117 -16.36 4.89 8.28
C ASP A 117 -15.12 5.77 8.50
N LEU A 118 -14.38 6.10 7.44
CA LEU A 118 -13.14 6.88 7.46
C LEU A 118 -12.01 6.21 8.26
N ASN A 119 -12.06 4.88 8.42
CA ASN A 119 -10.94 4.09 8.93
C ASN A 119 -9.99 3.77 7.77
N VAL A 120 -8.68 3.79 8.05
CA VAL A 120 -7.66 3.42 7.07
C VAL A 120 -7.76 1.92 6.80
N GLU A 121 -8.24 1.58 5.60
CA GLU A 121 -8.33 0.20 5.14
C GLU A 121 -7.03 -0.26 4.46
N MET A 122 -6.30 0.67 3.84
CA MET A 122 -5.09 0.34 3.09
C MET A 122 -4.11 1.52 3.06
N VAL A 123 -2.83 1.20 3.23
CA VAL A 123 -1.72 2.14 3.03
C VAL A 123 -0.96 1.76 1.76
N VAL A 124 -0.73 2.73 0.88
CA VAL A 124 -0.04 2.51 -0.39
C VAL A 124 1.19 3.39 -0.49
N PHE A 125 2.36 2.77 -0.64
CA PHE A 125 3.61 3.47 -0.97
C PHE A 125 3.82 3.34 -2.47
N ARG A 126 3.89 4.44 -3.20
CA ARG A 126 4.09 4.42 -4.67
C ARG A 126 5.13 5.41 -5.13
N LEU A 127 5.84 5.08 -6.20
CA LEU A 127 6.71 6.03 -6.87
C LEU A 127 5.89 7.16 -7.53
N ILE A 128 6.40 8.38 -7.46
CA ILE A 128 5.85 9.56 -8.14
C ILE A 128 6.11 9.43 -9.64
N GLU A 129 7.33 9.06 -10.00
CA GLU A 129 7.73 8.80 -11.38
C GLU A 129 7.57 7.32 -11.68
N LYS A 130 6.57 7.00 -12.51
CA LYS A 130 6.41 5.67 -13.08
C LYS A 130 7.45 5.44 -14.16
N SER A 131 7.79 4.19 -14.37
CA SER A 131 8.58 3.76 -15.53
C SER A 131 7.87 4.21 -16.80
N ARG A 132 8.64 4.76 -17.74
CA ARG A 132 8.15 5.09 -19.07
C ARG A 132 8.41 3.88 -19.98
N ALA A 133 7.45 3.59 -20.86
CA ALA A 133 7.66 2.71 -21.99
C ALA A 133 8.47 3.45 -23.06
#